data_AF-A0A945PZP2-F1
#
_entry.id   AF-A0A945PZP2-F1
#
_cell.length_a   1.000
_cell.length_b   1.000
_cell.length_c   1.000
_cell.angle_alpha   90.00
_cell.angle_beta   90.00
_cell.angle_gamma   90.00
#
_symmetry.space_group_name_H-M   'P 1'
#
loop_
_entity.id
_entity.type
_entity.pdbx_description
1 polymer ?
#
loop_
_entity_poly.entity_id
_entity_poly.type
_entity_poly.pdbx_seq_one_letter_code
_entity_poly.pdbx_strand_id
1 'polypeptide(L)'
;MRRISLKLNMYLFLGLCLGWVGYCQTLNIDRLKANYLVAFTEFARWDGKLETANMTIGFFGSKELARDLRSITHNKSKGRPIKILKMKKGETDRLYYIDIIFASSGSTKQWYAIKERCKEYNRLVIGEQSEFIEEG
;
A
#
# COMPACT_ATOMS: atom_id res chain seq x y z
N MET A 1 -53.31 -1.79 -18.19
CA MET A 1 -52.01 -1.88 -18.89
C MET A 1 -50.89 -1.45 -17.95
N ARG A 2 -50.10 -2.39 -17.40
CA ARG A 2 -48.91 -2.09 -16.56
C ARG A 2 -47.65 -2.21 -17.44
N ARG A 3 -47.01 -1.10 -17.77
CA ARG A 3 -45.68 -1.06 -18.43
C ARG A 3 -44.70 -0.25 -17.57
N ILE A 4 -44.35 -0.76 -16.40
CA ILE A 4 -43.25 -0.22 -15.57
C ILE A 4 -42.58 -1.40 -14.86
N SER A 5 -41.84 -2.26 -15.57
CA SER A 5 -41.02 -3.30 -14.92
C SER A 5 -39.96 -3.94 -15.84
N LEU A 6 -39.37 -3.18 -16.77
CA LEU A 6 -38.20 -3.68 -17.54
C LEU A 6 -37.00 -2.74 -17.47
N LYS A 7 -37.22 -1.42 -17.48
CA LYS A 7 -36.11 -0.45 -17.44
C LYS A 7 -35.38 -0.43 -16.09
N LEU A 8 -36.08 -0.62 -14.97
CA LEU A 8 -35.48 -0.54 -13.63
C LEU A 8 -34.50 -1.71 -13.34
N ASN A 9 -34.84 -2.93 -13.76
CA ASN A 9 -33.96 -4.10 -13.61
C ASN A 9 -32.70 -4.02 -14.49
N MET A 10 -32.79 -3.36 -15.65
CA MET A 10 -31.66 -3.22 -16.57
C MET A 10 -30.59 -2.24 -16.04
N TYR A 11 -31.00 -1.15 -15.36
CA TYR A 11 -30.05 -0.23 -14.72
C TYR A 11 -29.36 -0.81 -13.49
N LEU A 12 -30.08 -1.64 -12.70
CA LEU A 12 -29.50 -2.31 -11.53
C LEU A 12 -28.42 -3.32 -11.93
N PHE A 13 -28.62 -4.03 -13.04
CA PHE A 13 -27.64 -4.98 -13.58
C PHE A 13 -26.39 -4.28 -14.13
N LEU A 14 -26.55 -3.13 -14.80
CA LEU A 14 -25.41 -2.39 -15.35
C LEU A 14 -24.48 -1.82 -14.26
N GLY A 15 -25.06 -1.35 -13.13
CA GLY A 15 -24.29 -0.84 -12.00
C GLY A 15 -23.44 -1.92 -11.30
N LEU A 16 -23.95 -3.15 -11.19
CA LEU A 16 -23.21 -4.29 -10.62
C LEU A 16 -22.05 -4.72 -11.52
N CYS A 17 -22.24 -4.72 -12.84
CA CYS A 17 -21.17 -5.06 -13.79
C CYS A 17 -20.05 -4.02 -13.79
N LEU A 18 -20.37 -2.72 -13.73
CA LEU A 18 -19.35 -1.66 -13.66
C LEU A 18 -18.57 -1.66 -12.33
N GLY A 19 -19.25 -1.94 -11.21
CA GLY A 19 -18.60 -2.12 -9.92
C GLY A 19 -17.61 -3.30 -9.91
N TRP A 20 -17.95 -4.40 -10.58
CA TRP A 20 -17.07 -5.56 -10.67
C TRP A 20 -15.83 -5.34 -11.54
N VAL A 21 -15.98 -4.64 -12.67
CA VAL A 21 -14.85 -4.31 -13.55
C VAL A 21 -13.87 -3.38 -12.84
N GLY A 22 -14.37 -2.35 -12.14
CA GLY A 22 -13.52 -1.46 -11.32
C GLY A 22 -12.83 -2.20 -10.18
N TYR A 23 -13.54 -3.10 -9.49
CA TYR A 23 -12.97 -3.91 -8.40
C TYR A 23 -11.86 -4.84 -8.89
N CYS A 24 -12.02 -5.48 -10.05
CA CYS A 24 -10.99 -6.32 -10.68
C CYS A 24 -9.75 -5.51 -11.08
N GLN A 25 -9.92 -4.29 -11.59
CA GLN A 25 -8.80 -3.41 -11.93
C GLN A 25 -8.02 -2.98 -10.67
N THR A 26 -8.72 -2.58 -9.61
CA THR A 26 -8.08 -2.20 -8.34
C THR A 26 -7.31 -3.36 -7.70
N LEU A 27 -7.87 -4.58 -7.72
CA LEU A 27 -7.18 -5.78 -7.22
C LEU A 27 -5.89 -6.08 -8.01
N ASN A 28 -5.90 -5.87 -9.33
CA ASN A 28 -4.72 -6.10 -10.15
C ASN A 28 -3.62 -5.05 -9.89
N ILE A 29 -4.03 -3.79 -9.69
CA ILE A 29 -3.13 -2.68 -9.36
C ILE A 29 -2.47 -2.88 -7.99
N ASP A 30 -3.24 -3.28 -6.96
CA ASP A 30 -2.70 -3.51 -5.61
C ASP A 30 -1.70 -4.67 -5.59
N ARG A 31 -1.98 -5.74 -6.35
CA ARG A 31 -1.04 -6.86 -6.50
C ARG A 31 0.26 -6.44 -7.19
N LEU A 32 0.17 -5.59 -8.22
CA LEU A 32 1.34 -5.05 -8.90
C LEU A 32 2.21 -4.22 -7.94
N LYS A 33 1.59 -3.33 -7.15
CA LYS A 33 2.28 -2.53 -6.12
C LYS A 33 2.95 -3.41 -5.09
N ALA A 34 2.25 -4.43 -4.60
CA ALA A 34 2.80 -5.35 -3.62
C ALA A 34 4.04 -6.10 -4.15
N ASN A 35 3.99 -6.59 -5.40
CA ASN A 35 5.14 -7.22 -6.05
C ASN A 35 6.32 -6.24 -6.17
N TYR A 36 6.06 -5.02 -6.64
CA TYR A 36 7.08 -3.97 -6.76
C TYR A 36 7.77 -3.71 -5.41
N LEU A 37 7.00 -3.48 -4.35
CA LEU A 37 7.54 -3.19 -3.01
C LEU A 37 8.38 -4.35 -2.48
N VAL A 38 7.91 -5.59 -2.63
CA VAL A 38 8.65 -6.76 -2.16
C VAL A 38 9.93 -6.97 -2.97
N ALA A 39 9.91 -6.79 -4.28
CA ALA A 39 11.11 -6.86 -5.12
C ALA A 39 12.10 -5.74 -4.77
N PHE A 40 11.61 -4.52 -4.56
CA PHE A 40 12.43 -3.35 -4.24
C PHE A 40 13.26 -3.56 -2.96
N THR A 41 12.73 -4.30 -1.98
CA THR A 41 13.46 -4.62 -0.75
C THR A 41 14.79 -5.34 -0.95
N GLU A 42 14.98 -6.00 -2.09
CA GLU A 42 16.22 -6.72 -2.41
C GLU A 42 17.36 -5.75 -2.76
N PHE A 43 17.01 -4.57 -3.26
CA PHE A 43 17.94 -3.53 -3.68
C PHE A 43 18.22 -2.51 -2.57
N ALA A 44 17.28 -2.33 -1.66
CA ALA A 44 17.45 -1.39 -0.56
C ALA A 44 18.50 -1.90 0.45
N ARG A 45 19.45 -1.02 0.82
CA ARG A 45 20.50 -1.28 1.80
C ARG A 45 20.57 -0.11 2.78
N TRP A 46 20.79 -0.41 4.06
CA TRP A 46 20.96 0.56 5.12
C TRP A 46 22.25 0.25 5.87
N ASP A 47 23.10 1.25 6.02
CA ASP A 47 24.34 1.12 6.78
C ASP A 47 24.05 0.68 8.22
N GLY A 48 24.78 -0.34 8.69
CA GLY A 48 24.66 -0.87 10.05
C GLY A 48 23.49 -1.83 10.29
N LYS A 49 22.64 -2.14 9.29
CA LYS A 49 21.63 -3.20 9.43
C LYS A 49 22.16 -4.54 8.91
N LEU A 50 22.25 -5.52 9.81
CA LEU A 50 22.53 -6.91 9.45
C LEU A 50 21.52 -7.41 8.41
N GLU A 51 22.01 -8.09 7.37
CA GLU A 51 21.18 -8.70 6.32
C GLU A 51 20.22 -9.77 6.86
N THR A 52 20.51 -10.32 8.06
CA THR A 52 19.73 -11.36 8.74
C THR A 52 18.57 -10.82 9.58
N ALA A 53 18.55 -9.54 9.94
CA ALA A 53 17.46 -8.97 10.72
C ALA A 53 16.17 -8.93 9.89
N ASN A 54 14.98 -8.87 10.48
CA ASN A 54 13.75 -8.70 9.69
C ASN A 54 13.74 -7.30 9.04
N MET A 55 13.28 -7.18 7.80
CA MET A 55 12.96 -5.88 7.19
C MET A 55 11.49 -5.55 7.48
N THR A 56 11.18 -4.34 7.91
CA THR A 56 9.79 -3.94 8.18
C THR A 56 9.28 -2.98 7.11
N ILE A 57 8.20 -3.36 6.42
CA ILE A 57 7.45 -2.48 5.53
C ILE A 57 6.20 -2.00 6.26
N GLY A 58 6.13 -0.70 6.51
CA GLY A 58 4.92 -0.02 6.95
C GLY A 58 4.18 0.53 5.75
N PHE A 59 2.85 0.43 5.72
CA PHE A 59 2.09 1.01 4.61
C PHE A 59 0.78 1.66 5.08
N PHE A 60 0.41 2.74 4.39
CA PHE A 60 -0.88 3.40 4.48
C PHE A 60 -1.65 3.09 3.20
N GLY A 61 -2.65 2.22 3.28
CA GLY A 61 -3.32 1.69 2.09
C GLY A 61 -4.53 0.80 2.38
N SER A 62 -5.05 0.20 1.30
CA SER A 62 -6.24 -0.66 1.28
C SER A 62 -6.05 -1.95 2.13
N LYS A 63 -7.11 -2.73 2.33
CA LYS A 63 -6.98 -4.06 2.99
C LYS A 63 -6.49 -5.11 1.99
N GLU A 64 -6.76 -4.88 0.72
CA GLU A 64 -6.43 -5.69 -0.44
C GLU A 64 -4.92 -5.70 -0.65
N LEU A 65 -4.29 -4.52 -0.71
CA LEU A 65 -2.84 -4.36 -0.72
C LEU A 65 -2.18 -5.06 0.48
N ALA A 66 -2.78 -4.97 1.67
CA ALA A 66 -2.28 -5.64 2.87
C ALA A 66 -2.27 -7.17 2.73
N ARG A 67 -3.31 -7.72 2.08
CA ARG A 67 -3.45 -9.16 1.83
C ARG A 67 -2.43 -9.60 0.81
N ASP A 68 -2.24 -8.85 -0.26
CA ASP A 68 -1.33 -9.19 -1.34
C ASP A 68 0.13 -9.10 -0.87
N LEU A 69 0.51 -8.05 -0.12
CA LEU A 69 1.82 -7.93 0.52
C LEU A 69 2.11 -9.13 1.43
N ARG A 70 1.16 -9.53 2.28
CA ARG A 70 1.33 -10.71 3.15
C ARG A 70 1.46 -12.01 2.35
N SER A 71 0.65 -12.19 1.32
CA SER A 71 0.70 -13.37 0.46
C SER A 71 2.06 -13.50 -0.24
N ILE A 72 2.54 -12.42 -0.86
CA ILE A 72 3.81 -12.41 -1.59
C ILE A 72 4.99 -12.61 -0.64
N THR A 73 5.00 -11.91 0.51
CA THR A 73 6.08 -12.06 1.51
C THR A 73 6.12 -13.44 2.15
N HIS A 74 4.95 -14.06 2.40
CA HIS A 74 4.89 -15.42 2.94
C HIS A 74 5.42 -16.47 1.95
N ASN A 75 5.15 -16.30 0.66
CA ASN A 75 5.58 -17.22 -0.39
C ASN A 75 7.04 -16.99 -0.85
N LYS A 76 7.72 -15.99 -0.28
CA LYS A 76 9.11 -15.67 -0.61
C LYS A 76 10.04 -16.70 0.02
N SER A 77 10.73 -17.48 -0.82
CA SER A 77 11.62 -18.58 -0.38
C SER A 77 13.07 -18.17 -0.14
N LYS A 78 13.47 -16.97 -0.55
CA LYS A 78 14.87 -16.48 -0.48
C LYS A 78 14.92 -15.01 -0.04
N GLY A 79 16.03 -14.63 0.58
CA GLY A 79 16.29 -13.26 1.01
C GLY A 79 15.85 -12.97 2.44
N ARG A 80 15.97 -11.70 2.83
CA ARG A 80 15.66 -11.21 4.17
C ARG A 80 14.17 -11.36 4.49
N PRO A 81 13.77 -11.88 5.66
CA PRO A 81 12.35 -11.96 6.01
C PRO A 81 11.74 -10.57 6.12
N ILE A 82 10.51 -10.43 5.61
CA ILE A 82 9.81 -9.15 5.54
C ILE A 82 8.59 -9.17 6.45
N LYS A 83 8.51 -8.21 7.38
CA LYS A 83 7.34 -7.97 8.23
C LYS A 83 6.49 -6.87 7.63
N ILE A 84 5.21 -7.15 7.42
CA ILE A 84 4.24 -6.20 6.89
C ILE A 84 3.42 -5.59 8.03
N LEU A 85 3.43 -4.26 8.12
CA LEU A 85 2.65 -3.49 9.10
C LEU A 85 1.69 -2.53 8.41
N LYS A 86 0.39 -2.73 8.65
CA LYS A 86 -0.63 -1.77 8.23
C LYS A 86 -0.68 -0.61 9.22
N MET A 87 -0.44 0.59 8.73
CA MET A 87 -0.45 1.81 9.53
C MET A 87 -1.84 2.46 9.51
N LYS A 88 -2.23 3.07 10.63
CA LYS A 88 -3.48 3.85 10.71
C LYS A 88 -3.21 5.33 10.44
N LYS A 89 -4.25 6.05 10.02
CA LYS A 89 -4.16 7.50 9.84
C LYS A 89 -3.74 8.18 11.16
N GLY A 90 -2.74 9.05 11.09
CA GLY A 90 -2.18 9.76 12.25
C GLY A 90 -1.15 8.97 13.07
N GLU A 91 -0.86 7.71 12.72
CA GLU A 91 0.13 6.89 13.41
C GLU A 91 1.54 7.20 12.89
N THR A 92 2.27 8.07 13.59
CA THR A 92 3.64 8.48 13.24
C THR A 92 4.69 8.03 14.26
N ASP A 93 4.28 7.71 15.49
CA ASP A 93 5.19 7.26 16.55
C ASP A 93 5.87 5.93 16.24
N ARG A 94 5.29 5.16 15.33
CA ARG A 94 5.74 3.83 14.97
C ARG A 94 6.72 3.81 13.80
N LEU A 95 7.00 4.97 13.21
CA LEU A 95 7.90 5.08 12.05
C LEU A 95 9.35 4.75 12.40
N TYR A 96 9.77 4.90 13.67
CA TYR A 96 11.17 4.68 14.08
C TYR A 96 11.65 3.25 13.90
N TYR A 97 10.77 2.24 13.83
CA TYR A 97 11.15 0.83 13.68
C TYR A 97 10.87 0.28 12.27
N ILE A 98 10.33 1.12 11.39
CA ILE A 98 9.93 0.75 10.02
C ILE A 98 11.06 1.11 9.07
N ASP A 99 11.41 0.22 8.14
CA ASP A 99 12.51 0.43 7.20
C ASP A 99 12.05 1.11 5.92
N ILE A 100 10.92 0.62 5.40
CA ILE A 100 10.27 1.14 4.20
C ILE A 100 8.87 1.57 4.56
N ILE A 101 8.51 2.80 4.22
CA ILE A 101 7.18 3.34 4.40
C ILE A 101 6.54 3.53 3.03
N PHE A 102 5.41 2.88 2.79
CA PHE A 102 4.64 3.05 1.56
C PHE A 102 3.38 3.90 1.80
N ALA A 103 3.36 5.08 1.20
CA ALA A 103 2.28 6.05 1.28
C ALA A 103 1.36 5.95 0.04
N SER A 104 0.42 5.00 0.06
CA SER A 104 -0.53 4.78 -1.03
C SER A 104 -1.85 5.55 -0.84
N SER A 105 -2.29 5.74 0.40
CA SER A 105 -3.47 6.54 0.71
C SER A 105 -3.33 7.31 2.02
N GLY A 106 -3.73 8.57 1.99
CA GLY A 106 -3.60 9.47 3.14
C GLY A 106 -4.04 10.89 2.81
N SER A 107 -3.46 11.85 3.52
CA SER A 107 -3.75 13.28 3.35
C SER A 107 -2.47 14.08 3.46
N THR A 108 -2.40 15.25 2.82
CA THR A 108 -1.21 16.12 2.82
C THR A 108 -0.61 16.35 4.21
N LYS A 109 -1.45 16.66 5.21
CA LYS A 109 -0.99 16.83 6.61
C LYS A 109 -0.28 15.60 7.18
N GLN A 110 -0.74 14.40 6.81
CA GLN A 110 -0.13 13.14 7.21
C GLN A 110 1.20 12.92 6.50
N TRP A 111 1.28 13.23 5.21
CA TRP A 111 2.51 13.14 4.41
C TRP A 111 3.59 14.06 4.96
N TYR A 112 3.23 15.31 5.27
CA TYR A 112 4.11 16.24 5.96
C TYR A 112 4.64 15.66 7.28
N ALA A 113 3.76 15.14 8.14
CA ALA A 113 4.18 14.57 9.43
C ALA A 113 5.08 13.33 9.28
N ILE A 114 4.82 12.46 8.30
CA ILE A 114 5.67 11.30 8.01
C ILE A 114 7.05 11.77 7.54
N LYS A 115 7.12 12.72 6.61
CA LYS A 115 8.38 13.23 6.08
C LYS A 115 9.23 13.89 7.16
N GLU A 116 8.65 14.79 7.95
CA GLU A 116 9.36 15.42 9.07
C GLU A 116 9.93 14.37 10.02
N ARG A 117 9.13 13.37 10.39
CA ARG A 117 9.60 12.31 11.29
C ARG A 117 10.65 11.42 10.64
N CYS A 118 10.57 11.15 9.34
CA CYS A 118 11.55 10.34 8.62
C CYS A 118 12.87 11.07 8.37
N LYS A 119 12.94 12.40 8.42
CA LYS A 119 14.23 13.12 8.33
C LYS A 119 15.18 12.73 9.47
N GLU A 120 14.63 12.35 10.62
CA GLU A 120 15.40 11.97 11.81
C GLU A 120 15.94 10.53 11.75
N TYR A 121 15.46 9.71 10.81
CA TYR A 121 15.78 8.29 10.73
C TYR A 121 16.18 7.94 9.30
N ASN A 122 17.25 7.18 9.09
CA ASN A 122 17.63 6.73 7.75
C ASN A 122 16.60 5.70 7.21
N ARG A 123 15.46 6.17 6.67
CA ARG A 123 14.31 5.37 6.22
C ARG A 123 13.97 5.69 4.78
N LEU A 124 13.48 4.69 4.07
CA LEU A 124 12.97 4.88 2.72
C LEU A 124 11.47 5.15 2.77
N VAL A 125 11.03 6.24 2.17
CA VAL A 125 9.61 6.54 1.98
C VAL A 125 9.30 6.50 0.49
N ILE A 126 8.24 5.78 0.13
CA ILE A 126 7.76 5.63 -1.25
C ILE A 126 6.32 6.13 -1.27
N GLY A 127 6.07 7.21 -2.01
CA GLY A 127 4.74 7.77 -2.22
C GLY A 127 4.20 7.47 -3.61
N GLU A 128 2.90 7.23 -3.69
CA GLU A 128 2.18 7.09 -4.96
C GLU A 128 1.36 8.36 -5.30
N GLN A 129 0.95 9.10 -4.29
CA GLN A 129 0.08 10.27 -4.45
C GLN A 129 0.87 11.47 -4.95
N SER A 130 0.31 12.22 -5.91
CA SER A 130 0.90 13.44 -6.47
C SER A 130 1.25 14.43 -5.36
N GLU A 131 0.37 14.57 -4.38
CA GLU A 131 0.52 15.45 -3.22
C GLU A 131 1.63 15.00 -2.27
N PHE A 132 2.06 13.74 -2.35
CA PHE A 132 3.26 13.26 -1.66
C PHE A 132 4.52 13.63 -2.47
N ILE A 133 4.47 13.45 -3.80
CA ILE A 133 5.61 13.64 -4.71
C ILE A 133 5.99 15.13 -4.84
N GLU A 134 5.02 16.03 -4.91
CA GLU A 134 5.25 17.49 -4.94
C GLU A 134 5.98 18.00 -3.69
N GLU A 135 5.99 17.18 -2.65
CA GLU A 135 6.41 17.53 -1.31
C GLU A 135 7.71 16.81 -0.88
N GLY A 136 8.25 15.88 -1.69
CA GLY A 136 9.58 15.25 -1.54
C GLY A 136 9.60 13.88 -0.88
#